data_AF-A0A0B7AVK4-F1
#
_entry.id   AF-A0A0B7AVK4-F1
#
_cell.length_a   1.000
_cell.length_b   1.000
_cell.length_c   1.000
_cell.angle_alpha   90.00
_cell.angle_beta   90.00
_cell.angle_gamma   90.00
#
_symmetry.space_group_name_H-M   'P 1'
#
loop_
_entity.id
_entity.type
_entity.pdbx_description
1 polymer ?
#
loop_
_entity_poly.entity_id
_entity_poly.type
_entity_poly.pdbx_seq_one_letter_code
_entity_poly.pdbx_strand_id
1 'polypeptide(L)'
;MKQRWACNCTALALLDCYFLASLVYFSVFTFAAYAECIITQQILSDINAPTLLSRFRVRTGYLRTSIYISITGKEVSDQTKNRQQSAHKENLNSKMKSIATKAEFDLLIAREKYLVVVDFYATWCGPCKIIAPQLEKWAEEFDDVVFIKIDVDENDETAEECEVQAMPTFHFYKGGKRIDVIVGANQDKIREKILALK
;
A
#
# COMPACT_ATOMS: atom_id res chain seq x y z
N MET A 1 21.06 66.02 -21.19
CA MET A 1 21.96 64.93 -20.77
C MET A 1 21.36 63.65 -21.35
N LYS A 2 21.86 62.94 -22.39
CA LYS A 2 23.26 62.59 -22.80
C LYS A 2 24.03 61.97 -21.62
N GLN A 3 24.65 60.79 -21.68
CA GLN A 3 24.86 59.81 -22.78
C GLN A 3 23.86 58.61 -22.70
N ARG A 4 23.70 57.64 -23.62
CA ARG A 4 24.35 57.24 -24.91
C ARG A 4 25.64 56.39 -24.87
N TRP A 5 25.52 55.07 -24.66
CA TRP A 5 26.48 54.06 -25.16
C TRP A 5 25.77 52.89 -25.83
N ALA A 6 26.15 52.62 -27.08
CA ALA A 6 25.87 51.39 -27.80
C ALA A 6 27.21 50.87 -28.31
N CYS A 7 27.44 49.57 -28.21
CA CYS A 7 28.47 48.88 -28.99
C CYS A 7 27.97 47.47 -29.33
N ASN A 8 27.94 47.19 -30.63
CA ASN A 8 27.69 45.86 -31.20
C ASN A 8 28.99 45.03 -31.16
N CYS A 9 28.92 43.85 -31.80
CA CYS A 9 29.98 42.86 -32.06
C CYS A 9 30.14 41.82 -30.93
N THR A 10 30.18 40.50 -31.20
CA THR A 10 30.17 39.81 -32.52
C THR A 10 29.57 38.41 -32.37
N ALA A 11 28.73 38.00 -33.32
CA ALA A 11 28.20 36.64 -33.38
C ALA A 11 29.20 35.70 -34.08
N LEU A 12 30.02 34.96 -33.31
CA LEU A 12 30.82 33.84 -33.84
C LEU A 12 31.31 32.91 -32.71
N ALA A 13 30.41 32.08 -32.15
CA ALA A 13 30.75 31.11 -31.09
C ALA A 13 29.75 29.93 -30.95
N LEU A 14 29.10 29.49 -32.04
CA LEU A 14 28.01 28.50 -32.00
C LEU A 14 28.27 27.20 -32.80
N LEU A 15 29.53 26.88 -33.10
CA LEU A 15 29.89 25.67 -33.87
C LEU A 15 30.85 24.69 -33.15
N ASP A 16 31.51 25.08 -32.05
CA ASP A 16 32.46 24.21 -31.33
C ASP A 16 31.84 23.38 -30.19
N CYS A 17 30.56 23.59 -29.83
CA CYS A 17 29.91 22.80 -28.76
C CYS A 17 29.25 21.50 -29.25
N TYR A 18 28.93 21.36 -30.54
CA TYR A 18 28.21 20.17 -31.03
C TYR A 18 29.11 18.94 -31.26
N PHE A 19 30.42 19.14 -31.48
CA PHE A 19 31.34 18.03 -31.78
C PHE A 19 31.81 17.28 -30.52
N LEU A 20 31.84 17.93 -29.36
CA LEU A 20 32.20 17.30 -28.08
C LEU A 20 31.03 16.53 -27.44
N ALA A 21 29.79 16.83 -27.79
CA ALA A 21 28.61 16.14 -27.24
C ALA A 21 28.49 14.67 -27.69
N SER A 22 28.92 14.34 -28.91
CA SER A 22 28.81 12.98 -29.47
C SER A 22 29.83 12.00 -28.91
N LEU A 23 31.03 12.46 -28.51
CA LEU A 23 32.10 11.59 -28.01
C LEU A 23 31.87 11.09 -26.58
N VAL A 24 31.13 11.84 -25.75
CA VAL A 24 30.79 11.41 -24.38
C VAL A 24 29.61 10.42 -24.39
N TYR A 25 28.69 10.53 -25.35
CA TYR A 25 27.58 9.57 -25.49
C TYR A 25 28.04 8.17 -25.93
N PHE A 26 29.11 8.09 -26.74
CA PHE A 26 29.60 6.81 -27.27
C PHE A 26 30.35 5.96 -26.22
N SER A 27 30.91 6.58 -25.17
CA SER A 27 31.62 5.87 -24.08
C SER A 27 30.70 5.39 -22.96
N VAL A 28 29.55 6.03 -22.72
CA VAL A 28 28.58 5.59 -21.71
C VAL A 28 27.78 4.37 -22.18
N PHE A 29 27.51 4.24 -23.48
CA PHE A 29 26.76 3.10 -24.04
C PHE A 29 27.51 1.77 -24.00
N THR A 30 28.85 1.77 -23.87
CA THR A 30 29.65 0.53 -23.82
C THR A 30 29.66 -0.12 -22.43
N PHE A 31 29.35 0.62 -21.36
CA PHE A 31 29.33 0.07 -19.99
C PHE A 31 28.04 -0.70 -19.64
N ALA A 32 26.94 -0.47 -20.38
CA ALA A 32 25.66 -1.14 -20.13
C ALA A 32 25.64 -2.63 -20.56
N ALA A 33 26.52 -3.03 -21.49
CA ALA A 33 26.52 -4.38 -22.06
C ALA A 33 27.31 -5.43 -21.25
N TYR A 34 28.01 -5.03 -20.17
CA TYR A 34 28.90 -5.93 -19.40
C TYR A 34 28.33 -6.41 -18.06
N ALA A 35 27.13 -5.94 -17.66
CA ALA A 35 26.52 -6.27 -16.37
C ALA A 35 25.58 -7.49 -16.40
N GLU A 36 25.05 -7.89 -17.57
CA GLU A 36 24.12 -9.03 -17.69
C GLU A 36 24.84 -10.40 -17.82
N CYS A 37 26.17 -10.45 -17.71
CA CYS A 37 26.96 -11.64 -18.03
C CYS A 37 27.30 -12.55 -16.81
N ILE A 38 27.03 -12.12 -15.56
CA ILE A 38 27.54 -12.79 -14.34
C ILE A 38 26.42 -13.28 -13.39
N ILE A 39 25.22 -13.60 -13.90
CA ILE A 39 24.14 -14.24 -13.10
C ILE A 39 23.45 -15.41 -13.85
N THR A 40 24.23 -16.29 -14.49
CA THR A 40 23.72 -17.54 -15.08
C THR A 40 24.62 -18.79 -14.91
N GLN A 41 25.73 -18.71 -14.16
CA GLN A 41 26.71 -19.80 -14.01
C GLN A 41 26.90 -20.37 -12.58
N GLN A 42 25.89 -20.35 -11.70
CA GLN A 42 26.05 -20.88 -10.33
C GLN A 42 24.90 -21.77 -9.80
N ILE A 43 24.07 -22.37 -10.66
CA ILE A 43 23.03 -23.35 -10.23
C ILE A 43 23.00 -24.57 -11.17
N LEU A 44 24.15 -25.24 -11.36
CA LEU A 44 24.27 -26.51 -12.09
C LEU A 44 25.31 -27.48 -11.46
N SER A 45 25.35 -27.59 -10.13
CA SER A 45 26.20 -28.56 -9.41
C SER A 45 25.44 -29.62 -8.62
N ASP A 46 24.19 -29.37 -8.21
CA ASP A 46 23.55 -30.14 -7.11
C ASP A 46 22.45 -31.11 -7.58
N ILE A 47 22.55 -31.64 -8.80
CA ILE A 47 21.76 -32.82 -9.23
C ILE A 47 22.72 -33.94 -9.67
N ASN A 48 23.33 -34.55 -8.67
CA ASN A 48 24.00 -35.84 -8.79
C ASN A 48 22.96 -36.97 -8.80
N ALA A 49 22.47 -37.37 -9.98
CA ALA A 49 21.62 -38.54 -10.16
C ALA A 49 21.81 -39.15 -11.58
N PRO A 50 22.71 -40.14 -11.75
CA PRO A 50 22.97 -40.78 -13.03
C PRO A 50 22.04 -41.99 -13.32
N THR A 51 22.13 -42.51 -14.55
CA THR A 51 21.54 -43.79 -15.05
C THR A 51 20.02 -43.76 -15.32
N LEU A 52 19.45 -44.32 -16.40
CA LEU A 52 19.97 -45.01 -17.61
C LEU A 52 19.30 -44.37 -18.86
N LEU A 53 20.01 -44.14 -19.96
CA LEU A 53 20.09 -45.08 -21.10
C LEU A 53 18.74 -45.80 -21.38
N SER A 54 18.08 -45.63 -22.53
CA SER A 54 18.71 -45.56 -23.84
C SER A 54 17.74 -45.21 -24.99
N ARG A 55 18.37 -44.90 -26.12
CA ARG A 55 17.97 -45.32 -27.48
C ARG A 55 17.00 -44.43 -28.29
N PHE A 56 17.61 -43.92 -29.35
CA PHE A 56 17.04 -43.53 -30.65
C PHE A 56 16.39 -42.16 -30.83
N ARG A 57 17.05 -41.41 -31.69
CA ARG A 57 16.69 -40.13 -32.31
C ARG A 57 16.10 -40.42 -33.70
N VAL A 58 15.59 -39.35 -34.34
CA VAL A 58 15.03 -39.27 -35.70
C VAL A 58 13.54 -39.62 -35.73
N ARG A 59 12.59 -38.67 -35.75
CA ARG A 59 12.40 -37.41 -36.52
C ARG A 59 11.88 -37.64 -37.95
N THR A 60 10.57 -37.77 -38.08
CA THR A 60 9.69 -37.22 -39.15
C THR A 60 8.23 -37.55 -38.77
N GLY A 61 7.24 -36.92 -39.41
CA GLY A 61 5.84 -37.37 -39.37
C GLY A 61 4.86 -36.45 -38.66
N TYR A 62 4.48 -35.36 -39.34
CA TYR A 62 3.21 -34.69 -39.08
C TYR A 62 2.08 -35.58 -39.63
N LEU A 63 1.19 -36.12 -38.79
CA LEU A 63 -0.17 -36.52 -39.16
C LEU A 63 -1.06 -36.78 -37.94
N ARG A 64 -2.33 -36.37 -38.07
CA ARG A 64 -3.39 -36.47 -37.06
C ARG A 64 -3.94 -37.90 -36.96
N THR A 65 -4.26 -38.32 -35.75
CA THR A 65 -5.62 -38.78 -35.31
C THR A 65 -5.60 -38.89 -33.78
N SER A 66 -6.30 -38.02 -33.05
CA SER A 66 -7.69 -38.26 -32.61
C SER A 66 -7.88 -39.57 -31.83
N ILE A 67 -7.78 -39.49 -30.50
CA ILE A 67 -8.57 -40.29 -29.55
C ILE A 67 -8.93 -39.40 -28.34
N TYR A 68 -10.18 -39.50 -27.93
CA TYR A 68 -10.80 -38.83 -26.78
C TYR A 68 -10.16 -39.25 -25.46
N ILE A 69 -10.02 -38.30 -24.51
CA ILE A 69 -10.59 -38.43 -23.16
C ILE A 69 -11.20 -37.07 -22.77
N SER A 70 -12.51 -37.07 -22.52
CA SER A 70 -13.25 -35.96 -21.90
C SER A 70 -13.33 -36.15 -20.37
N ILE A 71 -13.96 -35.20 -19.66
CA ILE A 71 -14.29 -35.24 -18.20
C ILE A 71 -13.09 -34.87 -17.30
N THR A 72 -13.03 -33.76 -16.55
CA THR A 72 -13.85 -32.54 -16.38
C THR A 72 -12.90 -31.32 -16.49
N GLY A 73 -13.28 -30.07 -16.77
CA GLY A 73 -14.54 -29.38 -16.54
C GLY A 73 -14.39 -28.20 -15.56
N LYS A 74 -13.40 -27.31 -15.78
CA LYS A 74 -13.38 -25.87 -15.40
C LYS A 74 -12.04 -25.20 -15.74
N GLU A 75 -12.03 -24.29 -16.71
CA GLU A 75 -11.12 -23.14 -16.69
C GLU A 75 -11.76 -22.07 -15.79
N VAL A 76 -11.20 -21.78 -14.61
CA VAL A 76 -11.37 -20.49 -13.92
C VAL A 76 -10.10 -20.20 -13.13
N SER A 77 -9.44 -19.11 -13.53
CA SER A 77 -8.32 -18.37 -12.90
C SER A 77 -7.73 -18.84 -11.56
N ASP A 78 -6.40 -18.94 -11.56
CA ASP A 78 -5.50 -18.80 -10.40
C ASP A 78 -6.05 -17.95 -9.25
N GLN A 79 -6.25 -18.55 -8.06
CA GLN A 79 -5.99 -17.90 -6.76
C GLN A 79 -5.52 -18.90 -5.69
N THR A 80 -4.42 -19.62 -5.97
CA THR A 80 -3.60 -20.25 -4.92
C THR A 80 -2.79 -19.18 -4.16
N LYS A 81 -3.51 -18.19 -3.58
CA LYS A 81 -2.97 -17.01 -2.91
C LYS A 81 -3.58 -16.75 -1.53
N ASN A 82 -4.44 -17.63 -1.02
CA ASN A 82 -5.19 -17.41 0.22
C ASN A 82 -4.79 -18.35 1.36
N ARG A 83 -3.49 -18.39 1.70
CA ARG A 83 -2.97 -19.01 2.93
C ARG A 83 -1.80 -18.25 3.60
N GLN A 84 -1.48 -17.05 3.10
CA GLN A 84 -0.35 -16.22 3.56
C GLN A 84 -0.75 -14.73 3.69
N GLN A 85 -1.96 -14.46 4.19
CA GLN A 85 -2.45 -13.10 4.49
C GLN A 85 -3.09 -13.06 5.88
N SER A 86 -2.26 -13.21 6.92
CA SER A 86 -2.73 -13.16 8.32
C SER A 86 -1.66 -12.80 9.36
N ALA A 87 -0.48 -12.30 8.97
CA ALA A 87 0.58 -11.97 9.96
C ALA A 87 1.53 -10.79 9.63
N HIS A 88 1.59 -10.27 8.39
CA HIS A 88 2.56 -9.20 8.08
C HIS A 88 2.19 -8.31 6.87
N LYS A 89 1.03 -7.64 6.91
CA LYS A 89 0.74 -6.53 6.00
C LYS A 89 -0.25 -5.48 6.55
N GLU A 90 0.03 -4.91 7.71
CA GLU A 90 -0.47 -3.57 8.07
C GLU A 90 0.67 -2.55 7.88
N ASN A 91 0.93 -2.24 6.61
CA ASN A 91 1.64 -1.02 6.20
C ASN A 91 1.13 -0.62 4.82
N LEU A 92 -0.05 -0.01 4.83
CA LEU A 92 -0.76 0.53 3.68
C LEU A 92 -1.29 1.91 4.07
N ASN A 93 -0.39 2.91 4.08
CA ASN A 93 -0.65 4.36 4.04
C ASN A 93 -2.06 4.82 4.47
N SER A 94 -2.52 4.40 5.64
CA SER A 94 -3.93 4.53 5.99
C SER A 94 -4.19 5.88 6.64
N LYS A 95 -5.32 6.48 6.29
CA LYS A 95 -5.76 7.74 6.88
C LYS A 95 -6.24 7.57 8.33
N MET A 96 -6.52 6.33 8.73
CA MET A 96 -6.81 5.92 10.11
C MET A 96 -5.54 5.94 10.96
N LYS A 97 -5.58 6.61 12.11
CA LYS A 97 -4.42 6.74 13.02
C LYS A 97 -4.57 5.84 14.23
N SER A 98 -3.56 5.02 14.51
CA SER A 98 -3.39 4.38 15.82
C SER A 98 -2.80 5.38 16.80
N ILE A 99 -3.31 5.42 18.03
CA ILE A 99 -2.73 6.23 19.13
C ILE A 99 -2.53 5.35 20.35
N ALA A 100 -1.32 5.36 20.89
CA ALA A 100 -0.96 4.69 22.14
C ALA A 100 -0.80 5.64 23.34
N THR A 101 -0.69 6.97 23.12
CA THR A 101 -0.43 7.94 24.20
C THR A 101 -1.55 8.97 24.31
N LYS A 102 -2.09 9.17 25.52
CA LYS A 102 -3.12 10.19 25.84
C LYS A 102 -2.80 11.61 25.33
N ALA A 103 -1.56 12.06 25.47
CA ALA A 103 -1.14 13.39 24.99
C ALA A 103 -1.35 13.58 23.47
N GLU A 104 -1.23 12.53 22.66
CA GLU A 104 -1.48 12.60 21.21
C GLU A 104 -2.98 12.65 20.89
N PHE A 105 -3.80 11.98 21.70
CA PHE A 105 -5.26 11.99 21.63
C PHE A 105 -5.82 13.40 21.91
N ASP A 106 -5.38 14.05 22.99
CA ASP A 106 -5.79 15.42 23.34
C ASP A 106 -5.44 16.41 22.21
N LEU A 107 -4.23 16.30 21.65
CA LEU A 107 -3.74 17.13 20.53
C LEU A 107 -4.49 16.89 19.20
N LEU A 108 -5.19 15.77 19.06
CA LEU A 108 -6.03 15.46 17.90
C LEU A 108 -7.47 15.94 18.11
N ILE A 109 -8.03 15.80 19.31
CA ILE A 109 -9.38 16.28 19.68
C ILE A 109 -9.45 17.81 19.75
N ALA A 110 -8.37 18.48 20.15
CA ALA A 110 -8.27 19.94 20.14
C ALA A 110 -8.36 20.57 18.73
N ARG A 111 -8.38 19.78 17.65
CA ARG A 111 -8.46 20.27 16.26
C ARG A 111 -9.90 20.57 15.87
N GLU A 112 -10.33 21.81 16.07
CA GLU A 112 -11.72 22.22 15.84
C GLU A 112 -12.26 22.03 14.41
N LYS A 113 -11.35 21.98 13.42
CA LYS A 113 -11.70 22.03 11.98
C LYS A 113 -12.37 20.78 11.43
N TYR A 114 -12.18 19.61 12.04
CA TYR A 114 -12.59 18.31 11.50
C TYR A 114 -13.42 17.53 12.51
N LEU A 115 -14.32 16.67 12.02
CA LEU A 115 -14.96 15.66 12.86
C LEU A 115 -13.91 14.58 13.19
N VAL A 116 -13.73 14.28 14.47
CA VAL A 116 -12.82 13.22 14.93
C VAL A 116 -13.65 12.05 15.44
N VAL A 117 -13.48 10.89 14.81
CA VAL A 117 -14.14 9.63 15.19
C VAL A 117 -13.10 8.74 15.84
N VAL A 118 -13.36 8.33 17.08
CA VAL A 118 -12.47 7.47 17.88
C VAL A 118 -13.13 6.11 18.06
N ASP A 119 -12.46 5.07 17.57
CA ASP A 119 -12.80 3.66 17.79
C ASP A 119 -11.98 3.11 18.96
N PHE A 120 -12.67 2.79 20.06
CA PHE A 120 -12.09 2.05 21.18
C PHE A 120 -12.26 0.55 20.91
N TYR A 121 -11.15 -0.11 20.62
CA TYR A 121 -11.08 -1.53 20.27
C TYR A 121 -10.17 -2.29 21.23
N ALA A 122 -10.18 -3.62 21.11
CA ALA A 122 -9.22 -4.49 21.79
C ALA A 122 -8.79 -5.63 20.85
N THR A 123 -7.54 -6.09 20.95
CA THR A 123 -7.03 -7.19 20.10
C THR A 123 -7.80 -8.51 20.27
N TRP A 124 -8.43 -8.74 21.43
CA TRP A 124 -9.24 -9.91 21.74
C TRP A 124 -10.73 -9.76 21.36
N CYS A 125 -11.18 -8.56 21.00
CA CYS A 125 -12.56 -8.28 20.62
C CYS A 125 -12.89 -8.82 19.21
N GLY A 126 -13.74 -9.85 19.13
CA GLY A 126 -14.21 -10.41 17.86
C GLY A 126 -14.99 -9.42 16.99
N PRO A 127 -16.04 -8.73 17.50
CA PRO A 127 -16.81 -7.76 16.72
C PRO A 127 -15.99 -6.58 16.18
N CYS A 128 -14.95 -6.14 16.92
CA CYS A 128 -14.07 -5.05 16.52
C CYS A 128 -13.34 -5.37 15.21
N LYS A 129 -12.88 -6.63 15.02
CA LYS A 129 -12.21 -7.09 13.80
C LYS A 129 -13.12 -7.11 12.57
N ILE A 130 -14.45 -7.19 12.77
CA ILE A 130 -15.44 -7.16 11.67
C ILE A 130 -15.65 -5.73 11.17
N ILE A 131 -15.57 -4.73 12.05
CA ILE A 131 -15.84 -3.32 11.71
C ILE A 131 -14.58 -2.54 11.30
N ALA A 132 -13.39 -2.92 11.77
CA ALA A 132 -12.10 -2.34 11.36
C ALA A 132 -11.94 -2.11 9.83
N PRO A 133 -12.12 -3.12 8.94
CA PRO A 133 -11.99 -2.92 7.49
C PRO A 133 -13.11 -2.08 6.86
N GLN A 134 -14.15 -1.74 7.62
CA GLN A 134 -15.21 -0.83 7.18
C GLN A 134 -14.91 0.62 7.61
N LEU A 135 -14.29 0.82 8.78
CA LEU A 135 -13.76 2.12 9.21
C LEU A 135 -12.63 2.60 8.30
N GLU A 136 -11.74 1.70 7.87
CA GLU A 136 -10.66 2.03 6.91
C GLU A 136 -11.22 2.56 5.59
N LYS A 137 -12.25 1.92 5.02
CA LYS A 137 -12.93 2.41 3.81
C LYS A 137 -13.59 3.78 4.03
N TRP A 138 -14.18 4.01 5.20
CA TRP A 138 -14.76 5.32 5.51
C TRP A 138 -13.70 6.39 5.74
N ALA A 139 -12.51 6.03 6.23
CA ALA A 139 -11.37 6.93 6.30
C ALA A 139 -10.87 7.34 4.90
N GLU A 140 -11.01 6.47 3.90
CA GLU A 140 -10.76 6.80 2.48
C GLU A 140 -11.93 7.57 1.83
N GLU A 141 -13.19 7.28 2.18
CA GLU A 141 -14.40 7.93 1.63
C GLU A 141 -14.59 9.37 2.14
N PHE A 142 -14.31 9.63 3.42
CA PHE A 142 -14.60 10.91 4.07
C PHE A 142 -13.34 11.74 4.25
N ASP A 143 -13.17 12.73 3.36
CA ASP A 143 -11.95 13.54 3.42
C ASP A 143 -11.91 14.53 4.61
N ASP A 144 -13.09 14.90 5.07
CA ASP A 144 -13.44 15.83 6.15
C ASP A 144 -13.44 15.23 7.56
N VAL A 145 -13.22 13.92 7.68
CA VAL A 145 -13.28 13.17 8.94
C VAL A 145 -11.91 12.55 9.26
N VAL A 146 -11.51 12.62 10.54
CA VAL A 146 -10.29 11.98 11.06
C VAL A 146 -10.70 10.75 11.85
N PHE A 147 -10.29 9.57 11.39
CA PHE A 147 -10.52 8.31 12.10
C PHE A 147 -9.31 7.95 12.95
N ILE A 148 -9.56 7.60 14.20
CA ILE A 148 -8.58 7.22 15.20
C ILE A 148 -8.98 5.84 15.74
N LYS A 149 -8.02 4.94 15.90
CA LYS A 149 -8.17 3.70 16.67
C LYS A 149 -7.31 3.76 17.93
N ILE A 150 -7.88 3.37 19.07
CA ILE A 150 -7.19 3.28 20.37
C ILE A 150 -7.42 1.87 20.89
N ASP A 151 -6.33 1.18 21.20
CA ASP A 151 -6.40 -0.10 21.90
C ASP A 151 -6.57 0.17 23.39
N VAL A 152 -7.64 -0.36 23.98
CA VAL A 152 -7.90 -0.23 25.43
C VAL A 152 -6.88 -1.00 26.27
N ASP A 153 -6.18 -1.98 25.69
CA ASP A 153 -5.11 -2.72 26.36
C ASP A 153 -3.76 -1.93 26.33
N GLU A 154 -3.57 -0.97 25.40
CA GLU A 154 -2.35 -0.14 25.32
C GLU A 154 -2.48 1.22 26.01
N ASN A 155 -3.71 1.76 26.10
CA ASN A 155 -3.98 3.10 26.62
C ASN A 155 -5.25 3.08 27.50
N ASP A 156 -5.12 2.40 28.64
CA ASP A 156 -6.15 2.27 29.68
C ASP A 156 -6.58 3.62 30.25
N GLU A 157 -5.66 4.55 30.53
CA GLU A 157 -5.95 5.89 31.05
C GLU A 157 -6.98 6.64 30.18
N THR A 158 -6.83 6.58 28.85
CA THR A 158 -7.76 7.25 27.93
C THR A 158 -9.11 6.54 27.85
N ALA A 159 -9.13 5.21 27.99
CA ALA A 159 -10.37 4.42 28.00
C ALA A 159 -11.18 4.64 29.30
N GLU A 160 -10.51 4.76 30.45
CA GLU A 160 -11.13 5.09 31.73
C GLU A 160 -11.71 6.51 31.74
N GLU A 161 -10.94 7.52 31.31
CA GLU A 161 -11.42 8.91 31.21
C GLU A 161 -12.59 9.07 30.22
N CYS A 162 -12.61 8.25 29.17
CA CYS A 162 -13.72 8.18 28.23
C CYS A 162 -14.93 7.38 28.74
N GLU A 163 -14.86 6.73 29.91
CA GLU A 163 -15.91 5.89 30.50
C GLU A 163 -16.30 4.69 29.61
N VAL A 164 -15.33 4.07 28.94
CA VAL A 164 -15.58 3.02 27.95
C VAL A 164 -15.95 1.68 28.60
N GLN A 165 -17.24 1.32 28.56
CA GLN A 165 -17.77 0.12 29.23
C GLN A 165 -17.84 -1.15 28.37
N ALA A 166 -17.89 -1.04 27.04
CA ALA A 166 -18.07 -2.17 26.14
C ALA A 166 -17.46 -1.91 24.76
N MET A 167 -16.94 -2.97 24.12
CA MET A 167 -16.13 -2.88 22.89
C MET A 167 -16.84 -3.50 21.68
N PRO A 168 -16.79 -2.88 20.48
CA PRO A 168 -16.23 -1.56 20.22
C PRO A 168 -17.14 -0.44 20.71
N THR A 169 -16.57 0.72 21.04
CA THR A 169 -17.31 1.97 21.30
C THR A 169 -16.74 3.09 20.46
N PHE A 170 -17.64 3.89 19.86
CA PHE A 170 -17.32 4.98 18.95
C PHE A 170 -17.67 6.32 19.57
N HIS A 171 -16.68 7.19 19.74
CA HIS A 171 -16.88 8.56 20.21
C HIS A 171 -16.71 9.56 19.07
N PHE A 172 -17.58 10.57 19.05
CA PHE A 172 -17.58 11.64 18.05
C PHE A 172 -17.18 12.96 18.72
N TYR A 173 -16.07 13.54 18.28
CA TYR A 173 -15.56 14.82 18.79
C TYR A 173 -15.54 15.89 17.70
N LYS A 174 -15.92 17.12 18.05
CA LYS A 174 -15.80 18.33 17.22
C LYS A 174 -15.51 19.51 18.15
N GLY A 175 -14.52 20.34 17.83
CA GLY A 175 -14.18 21.49 18.67
C GLY A 175 -13.79 21.13 20.11
N GLY A 176 -13.01 20.06 20.31
CA GLY A 176 -12.58 19.62 21.64
C GLY A 176 -13.66 18.95 22.51
N LYS A 177 -14.90 18.76 22.01
CA LYS A 177 -16.04 18.25 22.80
C LYS A 177 -16.62 16.96 22.23
N ARG A 178 -16.95 16.01 23.12
CA ARG A 178 -17.71 14.79 22.83
C ARG A 178 -19.16 15.17 22.49
N ILE A 179 -19.59 14.93 21.25
CA ILE A 179 -20.95 15.19 20.77
C ILE A 179 -21.85 13.98 21.03
N ASP A 180 -21.36 12.79 20.67
CA ASP A 180 -22.16 11.56 20.62
C ASP A 180 -21.29 10.33 20.92
N VAL A 181 -21.96 9.25 21.33
CA VAL A 181 -21.36 7.97 21.71
C VAL A 181 -22.21 6.83 21.17
N ILE A 182 -21.60 5.90 20.44
CA ILE A 182 -22.27 4.68 19.95
C ILE A 182 -21.53 3.47 20.51
N VAL A 183 -22.24 2.65 21.28
CA VAL A 183 -21.72 1.38 21.79
C VAL A 183 -22.13 0.25 20.84
N GLY A 184 -21.17 -0.58 20.43
CA GLY A 184 -21.36 -1.76 19.60
C GLY A 184 -21.16 -1.55 18.09
N ALA A 185 -20.88 -2.66 17.39
CA ALA A 185 -20.49 -2.69 15.99
C ALA A 185 -21.65 -2.50 14.97
N ASN A 186 -22.54 -1.52 15.17
CA ASN A 186 -23.64 -1.25 14.24
C ASN A 186 -23.21 -0.27 13.14
N GLN A 187 -22.84 -0.83 11.98
CA GLN A 187 -22.28 -0.07 10.85
C GLN A 187 -23.21 1.05 10.33
N ASP A 188 -24.51 0.77 10.18
CA ASP A 188 -25.47 1.73 9.63
C ASP A 188 -25.62 2.97 10.52
N LYS A 189 -25.77 2.76 11.84
CA LYS A 189 -25.87 3.85 12.82
C LYS A 189 -24.60 4.72 12.85
N ILE A 190 -23.43 4.10 12.78
CA ILE A 190 -22.15 4.82 12.76
C ILE A 190 -22.06 5.68 11.50
N ARG A 191 -22.38 5.12 10.32
CA ARG A 191 -22.35 5.86 9.06
C ARG A 191 -23.37 7.00 9.02
N GLU A 192 -24.59 6.76 9.49
CA GLU A 192 -25.63 7.79 9.61
C GLU A 192 -25.15 8.97 10.47
N LYS A 193 -24.52 8.69 11.62
CA LYS A 193 -23.99 9.71 12.52
C LYS A 193 -22.80 10.48 11.94
N ILE A 194 -21.89 9.81 11.22
CA ILE A 194 -20.82 10.49 10.46
C ILE A 194 -21.42 11.48 9.45
N LEU A 195 -22.43 11.04 8.69
CA LEU A 195 -23.11 11.87 7.68
C LEU A 195 -23.90 13.03 8.29
N ALA A 196 -24.44 12.87 9.50
CA ALA A 196 -25.19 13.91 10.21
C ALA A 196 -24.31 14.94 10.94
N LEU A 197 -23.06 14.59 11.29
CA LEU A 197 -22.18 15.42 12.11
C LEU A 197 -21.06 16.13 11.36
N LYS A 198 -20.81 15.80 10.08
CA LYS A 198 -19.74 16.43 9.28
C LYS A 198 -20.11 17.86 8.86
#